data_AF-A0A3B9G9I9-F1
#
_entry.id   AF-A0A3B9G9I9-F1
#
_cell.length_a   1.000
_cell.length_b   1.000
_cell.length_c   1.000
_cell.angle_alpha   90.00
_cell.angle_beta   90.00
_cell.angle_gamma   90.00
#
_symmetry.space_group_name_H-M   'P 1'
#
loop_
_entity.id
_entity.type
_entity.pdbx_description
1 polymer ?
#
loop_
_entity_poly.entity_id
_entity_poly.type
_entity_poly.pdbx_seq_one_letter_code
_entity_poly.pdbx_strand_id
1 'polypeptide(L)'
;MGKHEHNPYWSSWVFSSFSNPKHEMLVNRFMKRPAEELYHTNEDPYELTNLASNPAHARIKETLATVLAQHLKDQGDPGLSLDTQKAHKAAANLTPSFQSKP
;
A
#
# COMPACT_ATOMS: atom_id res chain seq x y z
N MET A 1 -5.27 31.46 1.92
CA MET A 1 -3.96 30.81 2.11
C MET A 1 -4.06 29.40 1.56
N GLY A 2 -3.42 29.14 0.41
CA GLY A 2 -3.55 27.88 -0.33
C GLY A 2 -2.91 26.73 0.42
N LYS A 3 -3.61 25.60 0.51
CA LYS A 3 -3.04 24.35 1.03
C LYS A 3 -1.79 24.04 0.21
N HIS A 4 -0.63 23.88 0.84
CA HIS A 4 0.54 23.34 0.15
C HIS A 4 0.17 21.95 -0.37
N GLU A 5 0.26 21.74 -1.68
CA GLU A 5 0.07 20.41 -2.24
C GLU A 5 1.20 19.53 -1.74
N HIS A 6 0.87 18.47 -0.98
CA HIS A 6 1.83 17.53 -0.42
C HIS A 6 2.64 16.82 -1.52
N ASN A 7 2.17 16.89 -2.78
CA ASN A 7 2.82 16.34 -3.95
C ASN A 7 2.65 17.28 -5.16
N PRO A 8 3.51 18.32 -5.30
CA PRO A 8 3.37 19.32 -6.35
C PRO A 8 3.67 18.79 -7.76
N TYR A 9 4.25 17.59 -7.88
CA TYR A 9 4.64 16.99 -9.16
C TYR A 9 3.58 16.02 -9.72
N TRP A 10 2.71 15.45 -8.88
CA TRP A 10 1.73 14.45 -9.30
C TRP A 10 0.79 14.94 -10.40
N SER A 11 0.23 16.15 -10.27
CA SER A 11 -0.65 16.73 -11.27
C SER A 11 0.05 16.86 -12.64
N SER A 12 1.33 17.25 -12.65
CA SER A 12 2.13 17.32 -13.87
C SER A 12 2.36 15.96 -14.52
N TRP A 13 2.55 14.90 -13.73
CA TRP A 13 2.73 13.53 -14.22
C TRP A 13 1.43 12.95 -14.78
N VAL A 14 0.31 13.16 -14.08
CA VAL A 14 -1.02 12.79 -14.59
C VAL A 14 -1.29 13.52 -15.91
N PHE A 15 -1.05 14.84 -15.95
CA PHE A 15 -1.27 15.63 -17.17
C PHE A 15 -0.43 15.12 -18.34
N SER A 16 0.85 14.83 -18.14
CA SER A 16 1.72 14.42 -19.25
C SER A 16 1.71 12.91 -19.55
N SER A 17 0.98 12.11 -18.77
CA SER A 17 0.90 10.65 -18.96
C SER A 17 0.41 10.25 -20.36
N PHE A 18 -0.45 11.04 -21.01
CA PHE A 18 -0.95 10.71 -22.35
C PHE A 18 0.13 10.77 -23.45
N SER A 19 1.27 11.43 -23.19
CA SER A 19 2.34 11.64 -24.18
C SER A 19 3.73 11.23 -23.67
N ASN A 20 3.86 10.83 -22.40
CA ASN A 20 5.10 10.37 -21.79
C ASN A 20 4.93 8.97 -21.20
N PRO A 21 5.45 7.91 -21.86
CA PRO A 21 5.31 6.53 -21.41
C PRO A 21 5.83 6.28 -19.99
N LYS A 22 6.85 7.03 -19.54
CA LYS A 22 7.38 6.91 -18.18
C LYS A 22 6.38 7.45 -17.15
N HIS A 23 5.76 8.59 -17.43
CA HIS A 23 4.74 9.15 -16.55
C HIS A 23 3.48 8.29 -16.56
N GLU A 24 3.10 7.77 -17.73
CA GLU A 24 2.02 6.78 -17.84
C GLU A 24 2.26 5.57 -16.94
N MET A 25 3.45 4.95 -17.04
CA MET A 25 3.83 3.81 -16.21
C MET A 25 3.74 4.12 -14.71
N LEU A 26 4.29 5.27 -14.28
CA LEU A 26 4.29 5.69 -12.87
C LEU A 26 2.87 5.95 -12.35
N VAL A 27 2.05 6.66 -13.13
CA VAL A 27 0.65 6.97 -12.78
C VAL A 27 -0.16 5.68 -12.70
N ASN A 28 -0.08 4.82 -13.72
CA ASN A 28 -0.81 3.56 -13.75
C ASN A 28 -0.43 2.64 -12.59
N ARG A 29 0.87 2.53 -12.28
CA ARG A 29 1.34 1.75 -11.12
C ARG A 29 0.72 2.25 -9.82
N PHE A 30 0.76 3.56 -9.58
CA PHE A 30 0.23 4.14 -8.34
C PHE A 30 -1.29 3.97 -8.23
N MET A 31 -2.01 4.16 -9.34
CA MET A 31 -3.47 4.09 -9.36
C MET A 31 -4.01 2.65 -9.36
N LYS A 32 -3.24 1.68 -9.87
CA LYS A 32 -3.65 0.28 -10.03
C LYS A 32 -2.67 -0.64 -9.33
N ARG A 33 -2.64 -0.57 -8.00
CA ARG A 33 -1.77 -1.41 -7.18
C ARG A 33 -2.36 -2.82 -7.02
N PRO A 34 -1.55 -3.87 -7.17
CA PRO A 34 -1.97 -5.22 -6.80
C PRO A 34 -2.14 -5.32 -5.28
N ALA A 35 -2.78 -6.39 -4.82
CA ALA A 35 -2.97 -6.64 -3.40
C ALA A 35 -1.64 -6.84 -2.65
N GLU A 36 -0.62 -7.35 -3.33
CA GLU A 36 0.70 -7.64 -2.76
C GLU A 36 1.81 -7.16 -3.70
N GLU A 37 2.84 -6.57 -3.11
CA GLU A 37 4.04 -6.10 -3.78
C GLU A 37 5.28 -6.62 -3.05
N LEU A 38 6.26 -7.13 -3.79
CA LEU A 38 7.51 -7.64 -3.25
C LEU A 38 8.68 -7.02 -4.03
N TYR A 39 9.64 -6.45 -3.31
CA TYR A 39 10.79 -5.76 -3.91
C TYR A 39 12.09 -6.25 -3.31
N HIS A 40 13.14 -6.24 -4.12
CA HIS A 40 14.51 -6.42 -3.66
C HIS A 40 15.16 -5.05 -3.47
N THR A 41 14.95 -4.41 -2.33
CA THR A 41 15.30 -2.99 -2.09
C THR A 41 16.78 -2.66 -2.30
N ASN A 42 17.68 -3.61 -2.09
CA ASN A 42 19.12 -3.41 -2.33
C ASN A 42 19.48 -3.37 -3.82
N GLU A 43 18.70 -4.04 -4.68
CA GLU A 43 18.94 -4.11 -6.14
C GLU A 43 18.03 -3.15 -6.91
N ASP A 44 16.86 -2.85 -6.36
CA ASP A 44 15.86 -1.93 -6.88
C ASP A 44 15.50 -0.87 -5.81
N PRO A 45 16.36 0.16 -5.64
CA PRO A 45 16.18 1.18 -4.59
C PRO A 45 14.91 2.02 -4.73
N TYR A 46 14.31 2.03 -5.92
CA TYR A 46 13.08 2.75 -6.22
C TYR A 46 11.85 1.84 -6.27
N GLU A 47 12.02 0.54 -5.97
CA GLU A 47 10.94 -0.43 -5.85
C GLU A 47 10.01 -0.42 -7.08
N LEU A 48 10.58 -0.37 -8.29
CA LEU A 48 9.84 -0.31 -9.55
C LEU A 48 9.47 -1.70 -10.07
N THR A 49 10.25 -2.72 -9.73
CA THR A 49 10.12 -4.09 -10.24
C THR A 49 9.42 -4.98 -9.21
N ASN A 50 8.10 -5.15 -9.36
CA ASN A 50 7.34 -6.02 -8.44
C ASN A 50 7.63 -7.50 -8.73
N LEU A 51 8.19 -8.21 -7.75
CA LEU A 51 8.55 -9.62 -7.77
C LEU A 51 7.45 -10.54 -7.21
N ALA A 52 6.31 -9.99 -6.75
CA ALA A 52 5.29 -10.76 -6.03
C ALA A 52 4.65 -11.89 -6.85
N SER A 53 4.67 -11.79 -8.18
CA SER A 53 4.18 -12.81 -9.10
C SER A 53 5.27 -13.75 -9.63
N ASN A 54 6.53 -13.52 -9.27
CA ASN A 54 7.64 -14.33 -9.75
C ASN A 54 7.80 -15.60 -8.89
N PRO A 55 7.63 -16.82 -9.45
CA PRO A 55 7.70 -18.07 -8.69
C PRO A 55 9.05 -18.30 -8.02
N ALA A 56 10.15 -17.74 -8.56
CA ALA A 56 11.47 -17.83 -7.94
C ALA A 56 11.51 -17.19 -6.53
N HIS A 57 10.60 -16.25 -6.25
CA HIS A 57 10.53 -15.53 -4.98
C HIS A 57 9.37 -15.99 -4.07
N ALA A 58 8.66 -17.07 -4.44
CA ALA A 58 7.48 -17.53 -3.69
C ALA A 58 7.81 -17.85 -2.22
N ARG A 59 8.96 -18.47 -1.95
CA ARG A 59 9.37 -18.84 -0.59
C ARG A 59 9.61 -17.63 0.32
N ILE A 60 10.31 -16.62 -0.18
CA ILE A 60 10.58 -15.42 0.63
C ILE A 60 9.29 -14.61 0.82
N LYS A 61 8.44 -14.54 -0.21
CA LYS A 61 7.11 -13.94 -0.12
C LYS A 61 6.27 -14.56 1.00
N GLU A 62 6.18 -15.89 1.05
CA GLU A 62 5.42 -16.61 2.08
C GLU A 62 6.01 -16.40 3.49
N THR A 63 7.33 -16.37 3.59
CA THR A 63 8.04 -16.10 4.86
C THR A 63 7.68 -14.71 5.38
N LEU A 64 7.77 -13.68 4.53
CA LEU A 64 7.43 -12.30 4.90
C LEU A 64 5.94 -12.14 5.21
N ALA A 65 5.05 -12.76 4.44
CA ALA A 65 3.62 -12.75 4.71
C ALA A 65 3.29 -13.36 6.09
N THR A 66 3.96 -14.43 6.47
CA THR A 66 3.81 -15.06 7.79
C THR A 66 4.25 -14.12 8.92
N VAL A 67 5.41 -13.46 8.76
CA VAL A 67 5.91 -12.48 9.75
C VAL A 67 4.96 -11.29 9.87
N LEU A 68 4.44 -10.78 8.75
CA LEU A 68 3.46 -9.70 8.74
C LEU A 68 2.17 -10.10 9.48
N ALA A 69 1.63 -11.29 9.20
CA ALA A 69 0.42 -11.78 9.86
C ALA A 69 0.61 -11.91 11.39
N GLN A 70 1.78 -12.40 11.82
CA GLN A 70 2.12 -12.45 13.25
C GLN A 70 2.20 -11.04 13.85
N HIS A 71 2.83 -10.10 13.15
CA HIS A 71 2.93 -8.72 13.61
C HIS A 71 1.56 -8.04 13.77
N LEU A 72 0.66 -8.20 12.79
CA LEU A 72 -0.71 -7.68 12.88
C LEU A 72 -1.43 -8.24 14.09
N LYS A 73 -1.34 -9.57 14.32
CA LYS A 73 -1.89 -10.22 15.50
C LYS A 73 -1.33 -9.65 16.80
N ASP A 74 -0.01 -9.42 16.87
CA ASP A 74 0.65 -8.88 18.07
C ASP A 74 0.26 -7.42 18.37
N GLN A 75 -0.09 -6.65 17.34
CA GLN A 75 -0.64 -5.29 17.49
C GLN A 75 -2.14 -5.30 17.83
N GLY A 76 -2.82 -6.44 17.74
CA GLY A 76 -4.27 -6.52 17.81
C GLY A 76 -4.96 -5.91 16.58
N ASP A 77 -4.23 -5.82 15.46
CA ASP A 77 -4.73 -5.27 14.21
C ASP A 77 -5.50 -6.35 13.41
N PRO A 78 -6.81 -6.17 13.17
CA PRO A 78 -7.61 -7.10 12.38
C PRO A 78 -7.39 -6.97 10.86
N GLY A 79 -6.50 -6.07 10.43
CA GLY A 79 -6.16 -5.81 9.03
C GLY A 79 -7.35 -5.25 8.24
N LEU A 80 -7.59 -5.80 7.06
CA LEU A 80 -8.60 -5.35 6.08
C LEU A 80 -10.02 -5.16 6.66
N SER A 81 -10.37 -5.85 7.74
CA SER A 81 -11.68 -5.70 8.38
C SER A 81 -11.86 -4.33 9.06
N LEU A 82 -10.77 -3.67 9.44
CA LEU A 82 -10.74 -2.32 9.99
C LEU A 82 -10.99 -1.25 8.92
N ASP A 83 -10.59 -1.51 7.67
CA ASP A 83 -10.68 -0.59 6.54
C ASP A 83 -12.09 -0.56 5.89
N THR A 84 -13.12 -0.68 6.72
CA THR A 84 -14.50 -0.65 6.26
C THR A 84 -15.21 0.59 6.77
N GLN A 85 -16.12 1.13 5.95
CA GLN A 85 -16.90 2.30 6.35
C GLN A 85 -17.68 2.07 7.66
N LYS A 86 -18.11 0.82 7.90
CA LYS A 86 -18.76 0.42 9.15
C LYS A 86 -17.82 0.56 10.35
N ALA A 87 -16.61 -0.01 10.26
CA ALA A 87 -15.62 0.08 11.32
C ALA A 87 -15.22 1.53 11.60
N HIS A 88 -15.02 2.35 10.56
CA HIS A 88 -14.73 3.78 10.71
C HIS A 88 -15.87 4.54 11.39
N LYS A 89 -17.13 4.30 11.00
CA LYS A 89 -18.30 4.92 11.64
C LYS A 89 -18.41 4.53 13.13
N ALA A 90 -18.17 3.26 13.44
CA ALA A 90 -18.20 2.75 14.81
C ALA A 90 -17.14 3.44 15.68
N ALA A 91 -15.91 3.56 15.17
CA ALA A 91 -14.83 4.30 15.84
C ALA A 91 -15.17 5.80 16.04
N ALA A 92 -15.71 6.47 15.01
CA ALA A 92 -16.13 7.87 15.10
C ALA A 92 -17.23 8.10 16.17
N ASN A 93 -18.07 7.08 16.39
CA ASN A 93 -19.12 7.09 17.41
C ASN A 93 -18.64 6.59 18.78
N LEU A 94 -17.32 6.51 19.02
CA LEU A 94 -16.72 6.01 20.28
C LEU A 94 -17.15 4.59 20.67
N THR A 95 -17.55 3.79 19.68
CA THR A 95 -17.96 2.38 19.83
C THR A 95 -17.15 1.51 18.88
N PRO A 96 -15.81 1.46 19.02
CA PRO A 96 -14.95 0.80 18.04
C PRO A 96 -15.30 -0.68 17.92
N SER A 97 -15.34 -1.17 16.67
CA SER A 97 -15.69 -2.57 16.36
C SER A 97 -14.58 -3.56 16.75
N PHE A 98 -13.37 -3.06 17.01
CA PHE A 98 -12.20 -3.86 17.38
C PHE A 98 -11.57 -3.24 18.62
N GLN A 99 -11.08 -4.10 19.52
CA GLN A 99 -10.44 -3.67 20.76
C GLN A 99 -9.02 -3.18 20.49
N SER A 100 -8.64 -2.06 21.09
CA SER A 100 -7.22 -1.66 21.12
C SER A 100 -6.46 -2.56 22.09
N LYS A 101 -5.16 -2.72 21.82
CA LYS A 101 -4.24 -3.28 22.81
C LYS A 101 -4.32 -2.44 24.11
N PRO A 102 -4.32 -3.07 25.29
CA PRO A 102 -4.33 -2.36 26.57
C PRO A 102 -3.08 -1.51 26.80
#